data_AF-A0A4S8NMC6-F1
#
_entry.id   AF-A0A4S8NMC6-F1
#
_cell.length_a   1.000
_cell.length_b   1.000
_cell.length_c   1.000
_cell.angle_alpha   90.00
_cell.angle_beta   90.00
_cell.angle_gamma   90.00
#
_symmetry.space_group_name_H-M   'P 1'
#
loop_
_entity.id
_entity.type
_entity.pdbx_description
1 polymer ?
#
loop_
_entity_poly.entity_id
_entity_poly.type
_entity_poly.pdbx_seq_one_letter_code
_entity_poly.pdbx_strand_id
1 'polypeptide(L)' 'MRWQNYRIPFAFWGAGVRHAGLDALNATRADPGLTRPGVNATGQPIRNGELANASLSVLGLDAVPGSRWDAAQDLHWN' A
#
# COMPACT_ATOMS: atom_id res chain seq x y z
N MET A 1 -22.22 13.45 -6.27
CA MET A 1 -20.81 13.05 -6.02
C MET A 1 -20.20 12.62 -7.34
N ARG A 2 -19.04 13.17 -7.74
CA ARG A 2 -18.32 12.75 -8.95
C ARG A 2 -17.45 11.55 -8.58
N TRP A 3 -17.60 10.41 -9.25
CA TRP A 3 -16.75 9.24 -9.06
C TRP A 3 -15.29 9.63 -9.32
N GLN A 4 -14.43 9.42 -8.32
CA GLN A 4 -13.01 9.68 -8.44
C GLN A 4 -12.33 8.36 -8.84
N ASN A 5 -11.88 8.26 -10.09
CA ASN A 5 -11.28 7.05 -10.66
C ASN A 5 -9.87 6.72 -10.13
N TYR A 6 -9.50 7.23 -8.94
CA TYR A 6 -8.18 7.06 -8.33
C TYR A 6 -8.23 6.63 -6.87
N ARG A 7 -9.43 6.42 -6.30
CA ARG A 7 -9.60 5.85 -4.96
C ARG A 7 -9.99 4.38 -5.09
N ILE A 8 -9.08 3.51 -4.70
CA ILE A 8 -9.23 2.06 -4.78
C ILE A 8 -9.22 1.53 -3.35
N PRO A 9 -10.23 0.76 -2.92
CA PRO A 9 -10.17 0.05 -1.65
C PRO A 9 -8.96 -0.90 -1.63
N PHE A 10 -8.12 -0.78 -0.61
CA PHE A 10 -6.96 -1.64 -0.40
C PHE A 10 -6.98 -2.12 1.04
N ALA A 11 -7.02 -3.43 1.26
CA ALA A 11 -7.14 -4.00 2.59
C ALA A 11 -6.47 -5.37 2.67
N PHE A 12 -6.00 -5.71 3.87
CA PHE A 12 -5.65 -7.07 4.28
C PHE A 12 -6.70 -7.56 5.27
N TRP A 13 -6.99 -8.86 5.26
CA TRP A 13 -7.85 -9.48 6.26
C TRP A 13 -7.39 -10.90 6.54
N GLY A 14 -7.65 -11.39 7.75
CA GLY A 14 -7.34 -12.76 8.16
C GLY A 14 -6.67 -12.85 9.52
N ALA A 15 -6.34 -14.06 9.91
CA ALA A 15 -5.61 -14.32 11.15
C ALA A 15 -4.24 -13.63 11.12
N GLY A 16 -3.89 -12.93 12.19
CA GLY A 16 -2.62 -12.21 12.32
C GLY A 16 -2.56 -10.83 11.65
N VAL A 17 -3.61 -10.40 10.93
CA VAL A 17 -3.69 -9.03 10.41
C VAL A 17 -4.07 -8.07 11.55
N ARG A 18 -3.32 -6.97 11.69
CA ARG A 18 -3.57 -5.99 12.75
C ARG A 18 -4.78 -5.11 12.41
N HIS A 19 -5.65 -4.89 13.40
CA HIS A 19 -6.83 -4.03 13.24
C HIS A 19 -6.43 -2.55 13.36
N ALA A 20 -5.91 -1.99 12.26
CA ALA A 20 -5.65 -0.55 12.13
C ALA A 20 -5.65 -0.11 10.65
N GLY A 21 -5.62 1.20 10.41
CA GLY A 21 -5.34 1.74 9.08
C GLY A 21 -3.91 1.44 8.65
N LEU A 22 -3.71 1.09 7.38
CA LEU A 22 -2.39 0.70 6.86
C LEU A 22 -1.37 1.85 6.96
N ASP A 23 -1.81 3.09 6.85
CA ASP A 23 -1.00 4.29 7.09
C ASP A 23 -0.49 4.35 8.55
N ALA A 24 -1.30 3.95 9.52
CA ALA A 24 -0.86 3.86 10.93
C ALA A 24 0.13 2.72 11.17
N LEU A 25 0.09 1.65 10.36
CA LEU A 25 1.07 0.55 10.40
C LEU A 25 2.39 0.94 9.72
N ASN A 26 2.36 1.92 8.81
CA ASN A 26 3.48 2.32 7.97
C ASN A 26 3.77 3.82 8.13
N ALA A 27 4.43 4.21 9.21
CA ALA A 27 4.61 5.63 9.60
C ALA A 27 5.32 6.52 8.56
N THR A 28 5.99 5.94 7.57
CA THR A 28 6.60 6.67 6.43
C THR A 28 5.61 6.98 5.31
N ARG A 29 4.38 6.44 5.39
CA ARG A 29 3.30 6.59 4.41
C ARG A 29 2.26 7.58 4.93
N ALA A 30 1.56 8.24 4.01
CA ALA A 30 0.56 9.25 4.34
C ALA A 30 -0.84 8.86 3.84
N ASP A 31 -1.88 9.20 4.62
CA ASP A 31 -3.26 9.17 4.15
C ASP A 31 -3.47 10.27 3.09
N PRO A 32 -3.83 9.91 1.84
CA PRO A 32 -4.06 10.89 0.79
C PRO A 32 -5.41 11.65 0.96
N GLY A 33 -6.30 11.19 1.84
CA GLY A 33 -7.64 11.74 2.04
C GLY A 33 -8.43 11.80 0.73
N LEU A 34 -8.79 13.02 0.33
CA LEU A 34 -9.51 13.29 -0.92
C LEU A 34 -8.60 13.78 -2.07
N THR A 35 -7.28 13.78 -1.86
CA THR A 35 -6.31 14.27 -2.84
C THR A 35 -5.79 13.14 -3.73
N ARG A 36 -5.11 13.51 -4.83
CA ARG A 36 -4.41 12.57 -5.71
C ARG A 36 -2.92 12.90 -5.73
N PRO A 37 -2.13 12.47 -4.73
CA PRO A 37 -0.71 12.78 -4.68
C PRO A 37 0.03 12.25 -5.90
N GLY A 38 0.85 13.11 -6.51
CA GLY A 38 1.76 12.72 -7.59
C GLY A 38 2.84 11.74 -7.10
N VAL A 39 3.47 11.02 -8.02
CA VAL A 39 4.49 10.01 -7.70
C VAL A 39 5.78 10.59 -7.09
N ASN A 40 5.97 11.91 -7.16
CA ASN A 40 7.12 12.62 -6.60
C ASN A 40 6.79 13.39 -5.29
N ALA A 41 5.59 13.25 -4.74
CA ALA A 41 5.21 13.93 -3.50
C ALA A 41 5.98 13.35 -2.29
N THR A 42 6.35 14.19 -1.34
CA THR A 42 6.86 13.74 -0.04
C THR A 42 5.73 13.07 0.75
N GLY A 43 6.01 11.93 1.39
CA GLY A 43 4.97 11.14 2.07
C GLY A 43 4.03 10.47 1.07
N GLN A 44 4.53 9.45 0.37
CA GLN A 44 3.73 8.72 -0.60
C GLN A 44 2.62 7.91 0.11
N PRO A 45 1.38 7.90 -0.41
CA PRO A 45 0.37 6.98 0.07
C PRO A 45 0.70 5.55 -0.37
N ILE A 46 0.03 4.58 0.24
CA ILE A 46 0.00 3.20 -0.26
C ILE A 46 -0.72 3.18 -1.61
N ARG A 47 -0.19 2.44 -2.58
CA ARG A 47 -0.69 2.45 -3.96
C ARG A 47 -1.10 1.06 -4.42
N ASN A 48 -2.11 1.02 -5.29
CA ASN A 48 -2.53 -0.24 -5.91
C ASN A 48 -1.41 -0.97 -6.69
N GLY A 49 -0.38 -0.22 -7.14
CA GLY A 49 0.81 -0.81 -7.77
C GLY A 49 1.64 -1.69 -6.82
N GLU A 50 1.49 -1.53 -5.51
CA GLU A 50 2.20 -2.31 -4.48
C GLU A 50 1.55 -3.69 -4.26
N LEU A 51 0.33 -3.90 -4.76
CA LEU A 51 -0.46 -5.12 -4.49
C LEU A 51 0.28 -6.41 -4.86
N ALA A 52 1.07 -6.40 -5.93
CA ALA A 52 1.82 -7.58 -6.36
C ALA A 52 2.84 -8.01 -5.29
N ASN A 53 3.71 -7.09 -4.86
CA ASN A 53 4.76 -7.39 -3.88
C ASN A 53 4.19 -7.59 -2.46
N ALA A 54 3.12 -6.87 -2.12
CA ALA A 54 2.35 -7.09 -0.90
C ALA A 54 1.74 -8.50 -0.84
N SER A 55 1.25 -9.02 -1.96
CA SER A 55 0.73 -10.41 -2.02
C SER A 55 1.86 -11.43 -1.91
N LEU A 56 2.99 -11.17 -2.56
CA LEU A 56 4.17 -12.03 -2.49
C LEU A 56 4.76 -12.09 -1.08
N SER A 57 4.75 -10.98 -0.32
CA SER A 57 5.25 -10.96 1.05
C SER A 57 4.40 -11.81 1.98
N VAL A 58 3.08 -11.80 1.81
CA VAL A 58 2.16 -12.71 2.52
C VAL A 58 2.46 -14.19 2.21
N LEU A 59 2.85 -14.49 0.97
CA LEU A 59 3.20 -15.85 0.53
C LEU A 59 4.64 -16.27 0.88
N GLY A 60 5.47 -15.37 1.40
CA GLY A 60 6.89 -15.62 1.65
C GLY A 60 7.71 -15.77 0.36
N LEU A 61 7.31 -15.09 -0.71
CA LEU A 61 8.00 -15.08 -2.01
C LEU A 61 8.75 -13.77 -2.22
N ASP A 62 9.85 -13.86 -2.98
CA ASP A 62 10.65 -12.69 -3.38
C ASP A 62 9.82 -11.68 -4.19
N ALA A 63 10.19 -10.41 -4.08
CA ALA A 63 9.58 -9.32 -4.85
C ALA A 63 9.72 -9.52 -6.37
N VAL A 64 8.76 -8.94 -7.12
CA VAL A 64 8.81 -8.92 -8.60
C VAL A 64 10.11 -8.23 -9.06
N PRO A 65 10.96 -8.90 -9.87
CA PRO A 65 12.20 -8.32 -10.37
C PRO A 65 11.95 -7.01 -11.14
N GLY A 66 12.67 -5.95 -10.76
CA GLY A 66 12.55 -4.63 -11.38
C GLY A 66 11.28 -3.85 -10.99
N SER A 67 10.53 -4.29 -9.98
CA SER A 67 9.37 -3.53 -9.49
C SER A 67 9.77 -2.12 -9.04
N ARG A 68 8.92 -1.15 -9.35
CA ARG A 68 9.02 0.23 -8.82
C ARG A 68 8.22 0.42 -7.52
N TRP A 69 7.33 -0.51 -7.20
CA TRP A 69 6.39 -0.41 -6.09
C TRP A 69 6.67 -1.50 -5.07
N ASP A 70 6.82 -1.12 -3.81
CA ASP A 70 7.08 -2.02 -2.69
C ASP A 70 8.18 -3.06 -3.01
N ALA A 71 9.25 -2.60 -3.66
CA ALA A 71 10.35 -3.47 -4.09
C ALA A 71 11.14 -4.07 -2.91
N ALA A 72 11.08 -3.39 -1.76
CA ALA A 72 11.65 -3.86 -0.50
C ALA A 72 10.71 -4.77 0.29
N GLN A 73 9.45 -4.96 -0.15
CA GLN A 73 8.40 -5.67 0.60
C GLN A 73 8.28 -5.14 2.04
N ASP A 74 8.29 -3.82 2.19
CA ASP A 74 8.28 -3.11 3.46
C ASP A 74 6.89 -2.60 3.86
N LEU A 75 5.86 -3.00 3.12
CA LEU A 75 4.47 -2.73 3.46
C LEU A 75 4.01 -3.59 4.66
N HIS A 76 3.92 -2.98 5.83
CA HIS A 76 3.46 -3.62 7.05
C HIS A 76 1.92 -3.74 7.07
N TRP A 77 1.44 -4.97 7.31
CA TRP A 77 0.02 -5.30 7.47
C TRP A 77 -0.29 -6.00 8.82
N ASN A 78 0.74 -6.38 9.57
CA ASN A 78 0.65 -6.96 10.91
C ASN A 78 1.43 -6.16 11.97
#